data_AF-A0A6C2DY33-F1
#
_entry.id   AF-A0A6C2DY33-F1
#
_cell.length_a   1.000
_cell.length_b   1.000
_cell.length_c   1.000
_cell.angle_alpha   90.00
_cell.angle_beta   90.00
_cell.angle_gamma   90.00
#
_symmetry.space_group_name_H-M   'P 1'
#
loop_
_entity.id
_entity.type
_entity.pdbx_description
1 polymer ?
#
loop_
_entity_poly.entity_id
_entity_poly.type
_entity_poly.pdbx_seq_one_letter_code
_entity_poly.pdbx_strand_id
1 'polypeptide(L)' 'MLEILQENPSLKPYLDEAVQKGFRQGINLVLKETPLDLHDLPSVCPYAIAQILDLQFPFH' A
#
# COMPACT_ATOMS: atom_id res chain seq x y z
N MET A 1 10.57 -7.70 -7.23
CA MET A 1 9.20 -7.83 -6.66
C MET A 1 8.17 -8.17 -7.73
N LEU A 2 8.17 -7.49 -8.88
CA LEU A 2 7.31 -7.81 -10.03
C LEU A 2 7.53 -9.25 -10.59
N GLU A 3 8.77 -9.74 -10.65
CA GLU A 3 9.08 -11.09 -11.14
C GLU A 3 8.41 -12.19 -10.30
N ILE A 4 8.42 -12.06 -8.98
CA ILE A 4 7.83 -13.02 -8.03
C ILE A 4 6.30 -13.14 -8.22
N LEU A 5 5.66 -12.03 -8.62
CA LEU A 5 4.21 -11.98 -8.89
C LEU A 5 3.85 -12.49 -10.29
N GLN A 6 4.78 -12.43 -11.25
CA GLN A 6 4.59 -13.03 -12.58
C GLN A 6 4.63 -14.55 -12.51
N GLU A 7 5.46 -15.12 -11.62
CA GLU A 7 5.55 -16.57 -11.40
C GLU A 7 4.32 -17.15 -10.68
N ASN A 8 3.50 -16.31 -10.03
CA ASN A 8 2.35 -16.74 -9.24
C ASN A 8 1.08 -15.94 -9.57
N PRO A 9 0.46 -16.17 -10.74
CA PRO A 9 -0.73 -15.43 -11.18
C PRO A 9 -1.93 -15.59 -10.22
N SER A 10 -1.98 -16.68 -9.45
CA SER A 10 -3.00 -16.91 -8.42
C SER A 10 -2.97 -15.92 -7.26
N LEU A 11 -1.86 -15.20 -7.06
CA LEU A 11 -1.75 -14.16 -6.02
C LEU A 11 -2.35 -12.81 -6.46
N LYS A 12 -2.53 -12.57 -7.76
CA LYS A 12 -3.12 -11.33 -8.29
C LYS A 12 -4.44 -10.91 -7.62
N PRO A 13 -5.44 -11.79 -7.43
CA PRO A 13 -6.67 -11.41 -6.74
C PRO A 13 -6.45 -11.04 -5.26
N TYR A 14 -5.41 -11.56 -4.62
CA TYR A 14 -5.09 -11.26 -3.22
C TYR A 14 -4.35 -9.93 -3.05
N LEU A 15 -3.73 -9.39 -4.11
CA LEU A 15 -2.96 -8.15 -4.04
C LEU A 15 -3.83 -6.95 -3.64
N ASP A 16 -5.06 -6.88 -4.13
CA ASP A 16 -5.99 -5.79 -3.79
C ASP A 16 -6.32 -5.80 -2.29
N GLU A 17 -6.69 -6.98 -1.77
CA GLU A 17 -6.94 -7.15 -0.33
C GLU A 17 -5.68 -6.88 0.51
N ALA A 18 -4.52 -7.35 0.05
CA ALA A 18 -3.25 -7.16 0.73
C ALA A 18 -2.87 -5.67 0.80
N VAL A 19 -3.06 -4.91 -0.28
CA VAL A 19 -2.82 -3.46 -0.29
C VAL A 19 -3.77 -2.74 0.67
N GLN A 20 -5.06 -3.08 0.67
CA GLN A 20 -6.01 -2.47 1.59
C GLN A 20 -5.69 -2.78 3.06
N LYS A 21 -5.26 -4.01 3.36
CA LYS A 21 -4.79 -4.41 4.70
C LYS A 21 -3.51 -3.67 5.08
N GLY A 22 -2.55 -3.56 4.17
CA GLY A 22 -1.29 -2.86 4.38
C GLY A 22 -1.51 -1.37 4.63
N PHE A 23 -2.38 -0.73 3.85
CA PHE A 23 -2.75 0.67 4.02
C PHE A 23 -3.32 0.95 5.41
N ARG A 24 -4.30 0.16 5.86
CA ARG A 24 -4.87 0.31 7.22
C ARG A 24 -3.83 0.12 8.33
N GLN A 25 -2.90 -0.83 8.16
CA GLN A 25 -1.81 -1.02 9.12
C GLN A 25 -0.85 0.18 9.14
N GLY A 26 -0.53 0.74 7.97
CA GLY A 26 0.26 1.96 7.85
C GLY A 26 -0.39 3.14 8.57
N ILE A 27 -1.69 3.37 8.37
CA ILE A 27 -2.44 4.40 9.10
C ILE A 27 -2.33 4.20 10.61
N ASN A 28 -2.56 2.97 11.10
CA ASN A 28 -2.43 2.67 12.53
C ASN A 28 -1.03 2.93 13.09
N LEU A 29 0.02 2.68 12.32
CA LEU A 29 1.39 3.00 12.70
C LEU A 29 1.61 4.51 12.78
N VAL A 30 1.16 5.26 11.77
CA VAL A 30 1.30 6.72 11.75
C VAL A 30 0.61 7.34 12.96
N LEU A 31 -0.62 6.94 13.28
CA LEU A 31 -1.35 7.43 14.45
C LEU A 31 -0.67 7.07 15.78
N LYS A 32 0.09 5.98 15.82
CA LYS A 32 0.79 5.52 17.02
C LYS A 32 2.14 6.20 17.20
N GLU A 33 2.86 6.44 16.12
CA GLU A 33 4.26 6.89 16.13
C GLU A 33 4.42 8.39 15.87
N THR A 34 3.37 9.05 15.39
CA THR A 34 3.41 10.48 15.04
C THR A 34 2.24 11.21 15.72
N PRO A 35 2.34 12.54 15.90
CA PRO A 35 1.24 13.35 16.44
C PRO A 35 0.17 13.68 15.38
N LEU A 36 0.17 13.03 14.21
CA LEU A 36 -0.83 13.23 13.17
C LEU A 36 -2.14 12.56 13.55
N ASP A 37 -3.24 13.21 13.19
CA ASP A 37 -4.59 12.69 13.41
C ASP A 37 -5.16 12.09 12.12
N LEU A 38 -6.25 11.31 12.24
CA LEU A 38 -6.90 10.68 11.09
C LEU A 38 -7.32 11.66 9.98
N HIS A 39 -7.57 12.92 10.34
CA HIS A 39 -7.95 13.96 9.39
C HIS A 39 -6.79 14.48 8.52
N ASP A 40 -5.54 14.30 8.96
CA ASP A 40 -4.34 14.64 8.19
C ASP A 40 -3.98 13.54 7.19
N LEU A 41 -4.60 12.37 7.34
CA LEU A 41 -4.29 11.18 6.57
C LEU A 41 -5.34 10.94 5.47
N PRO A 42 -4.91 10.38 4.33
CA PRO A 42 -5.84 10.02 3.27
C PRO A 42 -6.82 8.94 3.77
N SER A 43 -8.11 9.10 3.48
CA SER A 43 -9.14 8.15 3.90
C SER A 43 -9.12 6.84 3.08
N VAL A 44 -8.49 6.86 1.91
CA VAL A 44 -8.33 5.71 1.00
C VAL A 44 -6.90 5.66 0.48
N CYS A 45 -6.43 4.45 0.12
CA CYS A 45 -5.08 4.31 -0.43
C CYS A 45 -4.96 5.10 -1.74
N PRO A 46 -4.05 6.09 -1.84
CA PRO A 46 -3.92 6.91 -3.04
C PRO A 46 -3.13 6.22 -4.15
N TYR A 47 -2.48 5.09 -3.85
CA TYR A 47 -1.60 4.39 -4.77
C TYR A 47 -2.26 3.13 -5.33
N ALA A 48 -2.17 2.97 -6.64
CA ALA A 48 -2.50 1.71 -7.30
C ALA A 48 -1.42 0.65 -6.99
N ILE A 49 -1.80 -0.63 -7.04
CA ILE A 49 -0.86 -1.76 -6.89
C ILE A 49 0.36 -1.59 -7.82
N ALA A 50 0.14 -1.17 -9.07
CA ALA A 50 1.23 -0.94 -10.02
C ALA A 50 2.26 0.09 -9.50
N GLN A 51 1.82 1.19 -8.87
CA GLN A 51 2.74 2.18 -8.29
C GLN A 51 3.44 1.64 -7.05
N ILE A 52 2.74 0.88 -6.20
CA ILE A 52 3.30 0.28 -4.98
C ILE A 52 4.39 -0.75 -5.32
N LEU A 53 4.21 -1.49 -6.41
CA LEU A 53 5.17 -2.50 -6.87
C LEU A 53 6.32 -1.92 -7.70
N ASP A 54 6.21 -0.67 -8.15
CA ASP A 54 7.22 -0.01 -8.96
C ASP A 54 8.28 0.65 -8.08
N LEU A 55 9.51 0.11 -8.14
CA LEU A 55 10.63 0.58 -7.32
C LEU A 55 11.18 1.94 -7.78
N GLN A 56 10.79 2.42 -8.96
CA GLN A 56 11.19 3.71 -9.51
C GLN A 56 10.09 4.76 -9.37
N PHE A 57 9.00 4.44 -8.66
CA PHE A 57 7.88 5.33 -8.52
C PHE A 57 8.33 6.59 -7.77
N PRO A 58 8.21 7.78 -8.39
CA PRO A 58 8.80 9.00 -7.85
C PRO A 58 8.11 9.42 -6.55
N PHE A 59 8.90 9.72 -5.52
CA PHE A 59 8.44 10.43 -4.33
C PHE A 59 8.34 11.91 -4.69
N HIS A 60 7.12 12.39 -4.97
CA HIS A 60 6.88 13.76 -5.41
C HIS A 60 6.28 14.64 -4.30
#